data_AF-A0A2V6UDY0-F1
#
_entry.id   AF-A0A2V6UDY0-F1
#
_cell.length_a   1.000
_cell.length_b   1.000
_cell.length_c   1.000
_cell.angle_alpha   90.00
_cell.angle_beta   90.00
_cell.angle_gamma   90.00
#
_symmetry.space_group_name_H-M   'P 1'
#
loop_
_entity.id
_entity.type
_entity.pdbx_description
1 polymer ?
#
loop_
_entity_poly.entity_id
_entity_poly.type
_entity_poly.pdbx_seq_one_letter_code
_entity_poly.pdbx_strand_id
1 'polypeptide(L)' 'MTSASMTVRDATRADLPTIVAIYNAAIPGRMATADTEPVSPQSRQVWFEEHDPARRPLWVACVERS' A
#
# COMPACT_ATOMS: atom_id res chain seq x y z
N MET A 1 22.97 16.33 -8.64
CA MET A 1 22.23 15.07 -8.77
C MET A 1 21.71 14.72 -7.39
N THR A 2 20.40 14.80 -7.19
CA THR A 2 19.78 14.36 -5.94
C THR A 2 19.77 12.83 -5.94
N SER A 3 20.47 12.22 -5.00
CA SER A 3 20.37 10.78 -4.77
C SER A 3 19.12 10.51 -3.92
N ALA A 4 18.27 9.58 -4.35
CA ALA A 4 17.13 9.13 -3.55
C ALA A 4 17.53 7.87 -2.77
N SER A 5 17.30 7.85 -1.46
CA SER A 5 17.44 6.65 -0.63
C SER A 5 16.11 5.90 -0.61
N MET A 6 16.17 4.57 -0.80
CA MET A 6 15.00 3.69 -0.72
C MET A 6 15.16 2.76 0.47
N THR A 7 14.13 2.70 1.32
CA THR A 7 14.06 1.79 2.48
C THR A 7 12.82 0.91 2.37
N VAL A 8 12.89 -0.32 2.89
CA VAL A 8 11.75 -1.24 2.96
C VAL A 8 11.51 -1.59 4.41
N ARG A 9 10.25 -1.51 4.85
CA ARG A 9 9.84 -1.81 6.24
C ARG A 9 8.43 -2.41 6.28
N ASP A 10 8.07 -2.98 7.43
CA ASP A 10 6.68 -3.35 7.71
C ASP A 10 5.74 -2.15 7.62
N ALA A 11 4.59 -2.39 7.00
CA ALA A 11 3.51 -1.43 6.91
C ALA A 11 2.92 -1.21 8.31
N THR A 12 2.58 0.04 8.59
CA THR A 12 1.85 0.44 9.78
C THR A 12 0.45 0.89 9.40
N ARG A 13 -0.46 1.01 10.38
CA ARG A 13 -1.83 1.50 10.11
C ARG A 13 -1.85 2.90 9.47
N ALA A 14 -0.83 3.73 9.73
CA ALA A 14 -0.70 5.05 9.12
C ALA A 14 -0.42 4.98 7.60
N ASP A 15 0.10 3.86 7.10
CA ASP A 15 0.38 3.66 5.68
C ASP A 15 -0.87 3.23 4.88
N LEU A 16 -1.92 2.75 5.56
CA LEU A 16 -3.12 2.19 4.93
C LEU A 16 -3.78 3.16 3.90
N PRO A 17 -3.95 4.47 4.18
CA PRO A 17 -4.48 5.40 3.18
C PRO A 17 -3.63 5.46 1.90
N THR A 18 -2.30 5.45 2.04
CA THR A 18 -1.36 5.50 0.91
C THR A 18 -1.37 4.20 0.11
N ILE A 19 -1.40 3.06 0.80
CA ILE A 19 -1.51 1.73 0.16
C ILE A 19 -2.78 1.64 -0.67
N VAL A 20 -3.92 2.08 -0.11
CA VAL A 20 -5.20 2.10 -0.82
C VAL A 20 -5.19 3.07 -2.00
N ALA A 21 -4.55 4.24 -1.87
CA ALA A 21 -4.40 5.17 -2.98
C ALA A 21 -3.60 4.55 -4.16
N ILE A 22 -2.50 3.85 -3.87
CA ILE A 22 -1.70 3.14 -4.88
C ILE A 22 -2.53 2.03 -5.55
N TYR A 23 -3.24 1.23 -4.76
CA TYR A 23 -4.12 0.17 -5.27
C TYR A 23 -5.21 0.73 -6.19
N ASN A 24 -5.90 1.78 -5.73
CA ASN A 24 -6.97 2.43 -6.50
C ASN A 24 -6.49 3.06 -7.81
N ALA A 25 -5.23 3.51 -7.89
CA ALA A 25 -4.68 4.04 -9.13
C ALA A 25 -4.62 2.99 -10.26
N ALA A 26 -4.57 1.69 -9.91
CA ALA A 26 -4.58 0.60 -10.89
C ALA A 26 -5.98 0.21 -11.37
N ILE A 27 -7.05 0.58 -10.64
CA ILE A 27 -8.43 0.18 -10.93
C ILE A 27 -8.93 0.71 -12.29
N PRO A 28 -8.79 2.01 -12.63
CA PRO A 28 -9.23 2.52 -13.93
C PRO A 28 -8.54 1.84 -15.11
N GLY A 29 -7.27 1.45 -14.92
CA GLY A 29 -6.50 0.72 -15.94
C GLY A 29 -6.97 -0.72 -16.15
N ARG A 30 -7.65 -1.32 -15.16
CA ARG A 30 -8.14 -2.72 -15.18
C ARG A 30 -7.05 -3.76 -15.50
N MET A 31 -5.80 -3.41 -15.19
CA MET A 31 -4.64 -4.24 -15.56
C MET A 31 -4.26 -5.23 -14.45
N ALA A 32 -4.51 -4.88 -13.18
CA ALA A 32 -3.95 -5.58 -12.03
C ALA A 32 -4.96 -5.88 -10.92
N THR A 33 -6.18 -5.35 -11.03
CA THR A 33 -7.24 -5.51 -10.02
C THR A 33 -8.53 -5.97 -10.70
N ALA A 34 -9.27 -6.86 -10.04
CA ALA A 34 -10.62 -7.24 -10.47
C ALA A 34 -11.70 -6.24 -10.02
N ASP A 35 -11.35 -5.33 -9.11
CA ASP A 35 -12.26 -4.28 -8.65
C ASP A 35 -12.60 -3.31 -9.79
N THR A 36 -13.87 -2.87 -9.84
CA THR A 36 -14.37 -1.92 -10.84
C THR A 36 -14.53 -0.50 -10.30
N GLU A 37 -14.51 -0.34 -8.97
CA GLU A 37 -14.69 0.94 -8.28
C GLU A 37 -13.61 1.11 -7.19
N PRO A 38 -13.15 2.35 -6.93
CA PRO A 38 -12.18 2.62 -5.87
C PRO A 38 -12.66 2.15 -4.49
N VAL A 39 -11.77 1.54 -3.72
CA VAL A 39 -12.04 1.11 -2.35
C VAL A 39 -11.60 2.18 -1.34
N SER A 40 -12.20 2.19 -0.14
CA SER A 40 -11.84 3.13 0.91
C SER A 40 -10.81 2.52 1.87
N PRO A 41 -9.98 3.36 2.56
CA PRO A 41 -9.13 2.88 3.65
C PRO A 41 -9.92 2.15 4.73
N GLN A 42 -11.15 2.59 4.99
CA GLN A 42 -12.03 1.99 5.98
C GLN A 42 -12.43 0.56 5.62
N SER A 43 -12.76 0.28 4.36
CA SER A 43 -13.12 -1.08 3.93
C SER A 43 -11.92 -2.04 3.91
N ARG A 44 -10.70 -1.51 3.89
CA ARG A 44 -9.45 -2.30 3.88
C ARG A 44 -8.80 -2.44 5.27
N GLN A 45 -9.44 -1.98 6.35
CA GLN A 45 -8.93 -2.16 7.71
C GLN A 45 -8.83 -3.64 8.11
N VAL A 46 -9.89 -4.42 7.88
CA VAL A 46 -9.90 -5.86 8.21
C VAL A 46 -8.83 -6.60 7.41
N TRP A 47 -8.73 -6.32 6.11
CA TRP A 47 -7.67 -6.89 5.26
C TRP A 47 -6.28 -6.59 5.81
N PHE A 48 -6.02 -5.37 6.30
CA PHE A 48 -4.73 -5.01 6.90
C PHE A 48 -4.50 -5.78 8.21
N GLU A 49 -5.52 -5.93 9.05
CA GLU A 49 -5.43 -6.62 10.34
C GLU A 49 -5.22 -8.14 10.19
N GLU A 50 -5.66 -8.74 9.09
CA GLU A 50 -5.39 -10.13 8.75
C GLU A 50 -3.91 -10.38 8.34
N HIS A 51 -3.15 -9.32 8.03
CA HIS A 51 -1.72 -9.41 7.72
C HIS A 51 -0.88 -9.37 8.99
N ASP A 52 -0.55 -10.56 9.50
CA ASP A 52 0.40 -10.75 10.58
C ASP A 52 1.84 -10.66 10.04
N PRO A 53 2.70 -9.72 10.51
CA PRO A 53 4.09 -9.58 10.05
C PRO A 53 4.93 -10.87 10.10
N ALA A 54 4.63 -11.79 11.02
CA ALA A 54 5.36 -13.05 11.16
C ALA A 54 4.92 -14.14 10.17
N ARG A 55 3.72 -14.02 9.57
CA ARG A 55 3.11 -15.07 8.73
C ARG A 55 2.69 -14.60 7.34
N ARG A 56 2.24 -13.35 7.22
CA ARG A 56 1.77 -12.66 6.01
C ARG A 56 2.23 -11.19 6.08
N PRO A 57 3.54 -10.92 5.93
CA PRO A 57 4.05 -9.57 6.03
C PRO A 57 3.48 -8.68 4.91
N LEU A 58 3.20 -7.44 5.27
CA LEU A 58 2.88 -6.37 4.33
C LEU A 58 4.00 -5.34 4.42
N TRP A 59 4.76 -5.18 3.34
CA TRP A 59 5.89 -4.25 3.30
C TRP A 59 5.57 -3.02 2.46
N VAL A 60 6.15 -1.89 2.88
CA VAL A 60 6.14 -0.64 2.13
C VAL A 60 7.57 -0.26 1.76
N ALA A 61 7.73 0.24 0.55
CA ALA A 61 8.97 0.87 0.13
C ALA A 61 8.85 2.40 0.24
N CYS A 62 9.71 3.02 1.03
CA CYS A 62 9.76 4.44 1.26
C CYS A 62 10.95 5.04 0.50
N VAL A 63 10.69 6.09 -0.27
CA VAL A 63 11.74 6.85 -0.97
C VAL A 63 11.86 8.22 -0.33
N GLU A 64 13.02 8.52 0.24
CA GLU A 64 13.33 9.87 0.71
C GLU A 64 14.01 10.63 -0.42
N ARG A 65 13.47 11.81 -0.72
CA ARG A 65 14.11 12.76 -1.64
C ARG A 65 14.65 13.93 -0.83
N SER A 66 15.95 14.17 -0.97
CA SER A 66 16.68 15.29 -0.34
C SER A 66 16.73 16.52 -1.24
#